data_AF-A0A376VFW1-F1
#
_entry.id   AF-A0A376VFW1-F1
#
_cell.length_a   1.000
_cell.length_b   1.000
_cell.length_c   1.000
_cell.angle_alpha   90.00
_cell.angle_beta   90.00
_cell.angle_gamma   90.00
#
_symmetry.space_group_name_H-M   'P 1'
#
loop_
_entity.id
_entity.type
_entity.pdbx_description
1 polymer ?
#
loop_
_entity_poly.entity_id
_entity_poly.type
_entity_poly.pdbx_seq_one_letter_code
_entity_poly.pdbx_strand_id
1 'polypeptide(L)'
;MYRMGDKPAAGLFIFSQQDNEPVALVTKFAGDEMRQTLTLHKGANYISLAQNIQQSGLLSAELQQNGQVQDSISTKLFFVDNSWPVEQQKKCHARRWR
;
A
#
# COMPACT_ATOMS: atom_id res chain seq x y z
N MET A 1 7.88 5.31 -0.85
CA MET A 1 7.69 6.78 -0.86
C MET A 1 7.45 7.18 -2.31
N TYR A 2 6.44 8.01 -2.56
CA TYR A 2 6.04 8.51 -3.86
C TYR A 2 6.21 10.03 -3.90
N ARG A 3 6.25 10.60 -5.09
CA ARG A 3 6.27 12.06 -5.28
C ARG A 3 4.87 12.60 -5.48
N MET A 4 4.64 13.84 -5.11
CA MET A 4 3.41 14.55 -5.43
C MET A 4 3.16 14.54 -6.95
N GLY A 5 1.98 14.05 -7.35
CA GLY A 5 1.60 13.85 -8.75
C GLY A 5 1.78 12.42 -9.29
N ASP A 6 2.52 11.56 -8.59
CA ASP A 6 2.59 10.14 -8.93
C ASP A 6 1.20 9.48 -8.79
N LYS A 7 0.96 8.47 -9.64
CA LYS A 7 -0.27 7.65 -9.62
C LYS A 7 0.11 6.17 -9.57
N PRO A 8 0.67 5.69 -8.45
CA PRO A 8 1.09 4.30 -8.33
C PRO A 8 -0.09 3.35 -8.43
N ALA A 9 0.11 2.24 -9.16
CA ALA A 9 -0.77 1.09 -9.10
C ALA A 9 -0.37 0.20 -7.92
N ALA A 10 -1.37 -0.44 -7.29
CA ALA A 10 -1.15 -1.42 -6.23
C ALA A 10 -1.75 -2.77 -6.62
N GLY A 11 -1.13 -3.84 -6.16
CA GLY A 11 -1.63 -5.20 -6.29
C GLY A 11 -1.31 -6.02 -5.05
N LEU A 12 -2.07 -7.09 -4.85
CA LEU A 12 -1.91 -8.04 -3.75
C LEU A 12 -1.59 -9.43 -4.28
N PHE A 13 -0.71 -10.15 -3.58
CA PHE A 13 -0.61 -11.60 -3.70
C PHE A 13 -1.31 -12.24 -2.51
N ILE A 14 -2.26 -13.13 -2.77
CA ILE A 14 -3.00 -13.90 -1.77
C ILE A 14 -2.67 -15.37 -1.95
N PHE A 15 -2.18 -16.01 -0.89
CA PHE A 15 -1.83 -17.42 -0.89
C PHE A 15 -2.98 -18.23 -0.27
N SER A 16 -3.64 -19.05 -1.08
CA SER A 16 -4.77 -19.88 -0.63
C SER A 16 -4.38 -21.36 -0.55
N GLN A 17 -4.83 -22.03 0.51
CA GLN A 17 -4.81 -23.50 0.60
C GLN A 17 -6.15 -24.12 0.18
N GLN A 18 -7.21 -23.30 0.09
CA GLN A 18 -8.53 -23.65 -0.40
C GLN A 18 -8.58 -23.52 -1.93
N ASP A 19 -9.47 -24.26 -2.57
CA ASP A 19 -9.63 -24.21 -4.01
C ASP A 19 -11.07 -23.87 -4.40
N ASN A 20 -11.22 -22.79 -5.15
CA ASN A 20 -12.47 -22.31 -5.75
C ASN A 20 -13.58 -21.89 -4.76
N GLU A 21 -13.23 -21.59 -3.50
CA GLU A 21 -14.17 -21.02 -2.54
C GLU A 21 -14.29 -19.49 -2.69
N PRO A 22 -15.51 -18.94 -2.64
CA PRO A 22 -15.73 -17.50 -2.72
C PRO A 22 -15.34 -16.80 -1.42
N VAL A 23 -14.58 -15.72 -1.55
CA VAL A 23 -14.15 -14.86 -0.44
C VAL A 23 -14.36 -13.40 -0.82
N ALA A 24 -14.61 -12.54 0.16
CA ALA A 24 -14.71 -11.11 -0.04
C ALA A 24 -13.35 -10.45 0.26
N LEU A 25 -12.82 -9.70 -0.70
CA LEU A 25 -11.69 -8.79 -0.46
C LEU A 25 -12.26 -7.40 -0.20
N VAL A 26 -11.97 -6.86 1.00
CA VAL A 26 -12.29 -5.49 1.38
C VAL A 26 -11.00 -4.69 1.41
N THR A 27 -10.89 -3.65 0.60
CA THR A 27 -9.72 -2.77 0.59
C THR A 27 -10.11 -1.37 0.99
N LYS A 28 -9.25 -0.71 1.78
CA LYS A 28 -9.50 0.65 2.27
C LYS A 28 -8.30 1.53 1.98
N PHE A 29 -8.56 2.74 1.53
CA PHE A 29 -7.53 3.75 1.34
C PHE A 29 -8.11 5.15 1.47
N ALA A 30 -7.49 6.00 2.29
CA ALA A 30 -7.87 7.40 2.45
C ALA A 30 -9.37 7.66 2.75
N GLY A 31 -10.04 6.70 3.42
CA GLY A 31 -11.46 6.79 3.76
C GLY A 31 -12.38 6.08 2.75
N ASP A 32 -11.90 5.76 1.55
CA ASP A 32 -12.63 4.97 0.57
C ASP A 32 -12.53 3.48 0.91
N GLU A 33 -13.65 2.77 0.84
CA GLU A 33 -13.73 1.32 0.97
C GLU A 33 -14.25 0.71 -0.34
N MET A 34 -13.57 -0.31 -0.82
CA MET A 34 -13.97 -1.09 -2.00
C MET A 34 -14.04 -2.56 -1.62
N ARG A 35 -15.18 -3.19 -1.95
CA ARG A 35 -15.44 -4.61 -1.71
C ARG A 35 -15.60 -5.34 -3.05
N GLN A 36 -14.91 -6.47 -3.19
CA GLN A 36 -15.04 -7.36 -4.35
C GLN A 36 -15.08 -8.82 -3.91
N THR A 37 -15.86 -9.65 -4.59
CA THR A 37 -15.85 -11.10 -4.38
C THR A 37 -14.78 -11.71 -5.28
N LEU A 38 -13.95 -12.58 -4.71
CA LEU A 38 -12.90 -13.32 -5.38
C LEU A 38 -13.19 -14.82 -5.29
N THR A 39 -12.80 -15.54 -6.33
CA THR A 39 -12.63 -17.00 -6.27
C THR A 39 -11.13 -17.27 -6.30
N LEU A 40 -10.59 -17.82 -5.23
CA LEU A 40 -9.15 -18.08 -5.12
C LEU A 40 -8.82 -19.49 -5.58
N HIS A 41 -7.77 -19.62 -6.39
CA HIS A 41 -7.16 -20.91 -6.70
C HIS A 41 -6.17 -21.29 -5.61
N LYS A 42 -5.94 -22.59 -5.43
CA LYS A 42 -4.85 -23.06 -4.55
C LYS A 42 -3.50 -22.49 -5.00
N GLY A 43 -2.73 -21.93 -4.07
CA GLY A 43 -1.46 -21.26 -4.33
C GLY A 43 -1.59 -19.74 -4.38
N ALA A 44 -0.73 -19.08 -5.17
CA ALA A 44 -0.64 -17.64 -5.25
C ALA A 44 -1.65 -17.06 -6.25
N ASN A 45 -2.42 -16.06 -5.81
CA ASN A 45 -3.39 -15.33 -6.63
C ASN A 45 -2.99 -13.85 -6.65
N TYR A 46 -2.80 -13.28 -7.83
CA TYR A 46 -2.52 -11.86 -7.99
C TYR A 46 -3.82 -11.08 -8.22
N ILE A 47 -4.07 -10.06 -7.40
CA ILE A 47 -5.24 -9.19 -7.49
C ILE A 47 -4.78 -7.75 -7.68
N SER A 48 -5.17 -7.13 -8.80
CA SER A 48 -4.96 -5.69 -8.99
C SER A 48 -5.95 -4.89 -8.13
N LEU A 49 -5.48 -3.85 -7.47
CA LEU A 49 -6.31 -2.97 -6.66
C LEU A 49 -6.71 -1.73 -7.47
N ALA A 50 -8.00 -1.50 -7.64
CA ALA A 50 -8.52 -0.31 -8.32
C ALA A 50 -8.61 0.90 -7.36
N GLN A 51 -7.53 1.17 -6.63
CA GLN A 51 -7.47 2.24 -5.65
C GLN A 51 -6.90 3.53 -6.27
N ASN A 52 -7.51 4.67 -5.99
CA ASN A 52 -7.02 5.96 -6.46
C ASN A 52 -5.95 6.51 -5.51
N ILE A 53 -4.70 6.05 -5.68
CA ILE A 53 -3.59 6.40 -4.79
C ILE A 53 -2.90 7.67 -5.31
N GLN A 54 -3.26 8.83 -4.74
CA GLN A 54 -2.67 10.13 -5.11
C GLN A 54 -2.21 10.97 -3.91
N GLN A 55 -2.30 10.41 -2.70
CA GLN A 55 -1.95 11.09 -1.46
C GLN A 55 -1.37 10.10 -0.44
N SER A 56 -0.76 10.62 0.62
CA SER A 56 -0.35 9.78 1.75
C SER A 56 -1.57 9.16 2.42
N GLY A 57 -1.46 7.91 2.85
CA GLY A 57 -2.58 7.21 3.47
C GLY A 57 -2.22 5.80 3.91
N LEU A 58 -3.08 5.21 4.74
CA LEU A 58 -3.01 3.79 5.05
C LEU A 58 -3.78 3.03 3.97
N LEU A 59 -3.09 2.18 3.22
CA LEU A 59 -3.70 1.19 2.35
C LEU A 59 -3.85 -0.10 3.15
N SER A 60 -5.07 -0.59 3.31
CA SER A 60 -5.33 -1.89 3.94
C SER A 60 -6.17 -2.79 3.05
N ALA A 61 -6.01 -4.10 3.27
CA ALA A 61 -6.78 -5.14 2.63
C ALA A 61 -7.13 -6.20 3.68
N GLU A 62 -8.39 -6.63 3.68
CA GLU A 62 -8.91 -7.70 4.52
C GLU A 62 -9.54 -8.77 3.63
N LEU A 63 -9.20 -10.02 3.89
CA LEU A 63 -9.91 -11.16 3.33
C LEU A 63 -10.99 -11.58 4.32
N GLN A 64 -12.25 -11.55 3.88
CA GLN A 64 -13.41 -11.92 4.67
C GLN A 64 -14.10 -13.15 4.08
N GLN A 65 -14.42 -14.11 4.94
CA GLN A 65 -15.22 -15.29 4.58
C GLN A 65 -16.34 -15.42 5.60
N ASN A 66 -17.58 -15.61 5.14
CA ASN A 66 -18.78 -15.69 5.99
C ASN A 66 -18.93 -14.49 6.95
N GLY A 67 -18.49 -13.30 6.52
CA GLY A 67 -18.54 -12.07 7.33
C GLY A 67 -17.44 -11.95 8.39
N GLN A 68 -16.53 -12.92 8.51
CA GLN A 68 -15.39 -12.87 9.42
C GLN A 68 -14.09 -12.59 8.68
N VAL A 69 -13.24 -11.73 9.24
CA VAL A 69 -11.89 -11.47 8.74
C VAL A 69 -11.02 -12.71 8.97
N GLN A 70 -10.50 -13.28 7.89
CA GLN A 70 -9.60 -14.44 7.90
C GLN A 70 -8.13 -14.01 7.91
N ASP A 71 -7.81 -12.95 7.16
CA ASP A 71 -6.46 -12.40 7.08
C ASP A 71 -6.52 -10.90 6.73
N SER A 72 -5.46 -10.17 7.03
CA SER A 72 -5.36 -8.74 6.77
C SER A 72 -3.92 -8.29 6.57
N ILE A 73 -3.74 -7.28 5.71
CA ILE A 73 -2.46 -6.59 5.55
C ILE A 73 -2.69 -5.09 5.45
N SER A 74 -1.74 -4.30 5.93
CA SER A 74 -1.75 -2.86 5.74
C SER A 74 -0.35 -2.30 5.52
N THR A 75 -0.28 -1.20 4.78
CA THR A 75 0.95 -0.45 4.56
C THR A 75 0.67 1.03 4.49
N LYS A 76 1.57 1.83 5.06
CA LYS A 76 1.48 3.28 5.00
C LYS A 76 2.20 3.79 3.76
N LEU A 77 1.45 4.47 2.91
CA LEU A 77 1.98 5.13 1.73
C LEU A 77 2.29 6.59 2.08
N PHE A 78 3.45 7.04 1.62
CA PHE A 78 3.93 8.40 1.83
C PHE A 78 4.18 9.09 0.50
N PHE A 79 3.59 10.26 0.33
CA PHE A 79 3.85 11.21 -0.74
C PHE A 79 4.68 12.37 -0.19
N VAL A 80 5.75 12.71 -0.90
CA VAL A 80 6.61 13.86 -0.58
C VAL A 80 6.62 14.82 -1.75
N ASP A 81 6.90 16.09 -1.46
CA ASP A 81 7.06 17.10 -2.50
C ASP A 81 8.15 16.72 -3.51
N ASN A 82 8.08 17.32 -4.70
CA ASN A 82 9.05 17.10 -5.76
C ASN A 82 10.46 17.64 -5.45
N SER A 83 10.67 18.25 -4.28
CA SER A 83 11.99 18.65 -3.82
C SER A 83 12.80 17.42 -3.46
N TRP A 84 13.95 17.26 -4.12
CA TRP A 84 14.95 16.31 -3.68
C TRP A 84 15.35 16.67 -2.24
N PRO A 85 15.38 15.74 -1.28
CA PRO A 85 15.86 16.04 0.06
C PRO A 85 17.37 16.31 -0.03
N VAL A 86 17.75 17.58 -0.14
CA VAL A 86 19.15 17.99 -0.01
C VAL A 86 19.43 18.02 1.48
N GLU A 87 20.19 17.04 1.97
CA GLU A 87 20.76 17.10 3.31
C GLU A 87 21.64 18.35 3.36
N GLN A 88 21.22 19.39 4.09
CA GLN A 88 21.98 20.63 4.18
C GLN A 88 23.31 20.31 4.86
N GLN A 89 24.38 20.23 4.07
CA GLN A 89 25.74 20.13 4.59
C GLN A 89 25.96 21.30 5.55
N LYS A 90 26.11 20.99 6.84
CA LYS A 90 26.62 21.94 7.83
C LYS A 90 27.99 22.38 7.36
N LYS A 91 28.13 23.65 6.97
CA LYS A 91 29.44 24.23 6.68
C LYS A 91 30.31 24.12 7.93
N CYS A 92 31.31 23.25 7.90
CA CYS A 92 32.37 23.22 8.89
C CYS A 92 33.24 24.48 8.72
N HIS A 93 33.10 25.44 9.63
CA HIS A 93 34.09 26.51 9.75
C HIS A 93 35.36 25.95 10.39
N ALA A 94 36.41 25.78 9.58
CA ALA A 94 37.75 25.56 10.11
C ALA A 94 38.26 26.89 10.72
N ARG A 95 38.43 26.94 12.05
CA ARG A 95 39.14 28.03 12.71
C ARG A 95 40.64 27.86 12.46
N ARG A 96 41.23 28.81 11.74
CA ARG A 96 42.67 28.91 11.52
C ARG A 96 43.29 29.54 12.77
N TRP A 97 44.07 28.77 13.51
CA TRP A 97 44.90 29.30 14.61
C TRP A 97 46.14 29.99 14.02
N ARG A 98 46.47 31.16 14.59
CA ARG A 98 47.74 31.86 14.37
C ARG A 98 48.72 31.48 15.46
#